data_AF-A0A539DTN3-F1
#
_entry.id   AF-A0A539DTN3-F1
#
_cell.length_a   1.000
_cell.length_b   1.000
_cell.length_c   1.000
_cell.angle_alpha   90.00
_cell.angle_beta   90.00
_cell.angle_gamma   90.00
#
_symmetry.space_group_name_H-M   'P 1'
#
loop_
_entity.id
_entity.type
_entity.pdbx_description
1 polymer ?
#
loop_
_entity_poly.entity_id
_entity_poly.type
_entity_poly.pdbx_seq_one_letter_code
_entity_poly.pdbx_strand_id
1 'polypeptide(L)'
;VYGIQTHLELYADCGLWSIQTSCDPDNLAECRHAVEQCAEELIDSGPTEEELDITRRFLKSALMLETHNFEASMERLAREAIYLNHHPTLDEKLERLDAVTVAEVKAILNAAWQQRSYGELSP
;
A
#
# COMPACT_ATOMS: atom_id res chain seq x y z
N VAL A 1 -5.57 -0.88 -20.80
CA VAL A 1 -4.60 -0.59 -19.72
C VAL A 1 -3.41 -1.52 -19.88
N TYR A 2 -2.22 -0.97 -20.02
CA TYR A 2 -0.96 -1.72 -20.16
C TYR A 2 -0.35 -2.08 -18.82
N GLY A 3 -0.71 -1.38 -17.74
CA GLY A 3 -0.33 -1.74 -16.36
C GLY A 3 -0.94 -0.81 -15.31
N ILE A 4 -1.12 -1.35 -14.11
CA ILE A 4 -1.50 -0.59 -12.90
C ILE A 4 -0.58 -1.03 -11.76
N GLN A 5 -0.04 -0.07 -11.03
CA GLN A 5 0.86 -0.30 -9.90
C GLN A 5 0.48 0.62 -8.75
N THR A 6 0.64 0.12 -7.53
CA THR A 6 0.38 0.88 -6.31
C THR A 6 1.67 1.00 -5.53
N HIS A 7 2.02 2.22 -5.12
CA HIS A 7 3.23 2.51 -4.36
C HIS A 7 2.88 3.17 -3.03
N LEU A 8 3.64 2.82 -1.99
CA LEU A 8 3.59 3.46 -0.68
C LEU A 8 5.01 3.89 -0.32
N GLU A 9 5.22 5.19 -0.27
CA GLU A 9 6.47 5.81 0.17
C GLU A 9 6.25 6.47 1.53
N LEU A 10 7.14 6.20 2.48
CA LEU A 10 7.07 6.74 3.83
C LEU A 10 8.28 7.65 4.08
N TYR A 11 7.99 8.86 4.52
CA TYR A 11 8.94 9.87 4.95
C TYR A 11 8.84 10.04 6.49
N ALA A 12 9.71 10.85 7.09
CA ALA A 12 9.77 10.99 8.56
C ALA A 12 8.49 11.60 9.15
N ASP A 13 7.85 12.51 8.41
CA ASP A 13 6.73 13.35 8.84
C ASP A 13 5.47 13.14 7.97
N CYS A 14 5.60 12.52 6.80
CA CYS A 14 4.52 12.31 5.86
C CYS A 14 4.70 11.00 5.06
N GLY A 15 3.72 10.67 4.24
CA GLY A 15 3.79 9.52 3.34
C GLY A 15 3.03 9.82 2.06
N LEU A 16 3.43 9.16 0.98
CA LEU A 16 2.76 9.22 -0.31
C LEU A 16 2.25 7.82 -0.66
N TRP A 17 0.94 7.72 -0.83
CA TRP A 17 0.32 6.55 -1.44
C TRP A 17 -0.15 6.95 -2.83
N SER A 18 0.33 6.23 -3.86
CA SER A 18 0.05 6.54 -5.25
C SER A 18 -0.40 5.31 -6.03
N ILE A 19 -1.33 5.53 -6.96
CA ILE A 19 -1.77 4.53 -7.94
C ILE A 19 -1.33 5.05 -9.30
N GLN A 20 -0.40 4.33 -9.93
CA GLN A 20 0.12 4.66 -11.25
C GLN A 20 -0.50 3.74 -12.29
N THR A 21 -1.09 4.34 -13.32
CA THR A 21 -1.71 3.61 -14.44
C THR A 21 -1.04 3.97 -15.75
N SER A 22 -0.78 2.97 -16.58
CA SER A 22 -0.30 3.13 -17.95
C SER A 22 -1.39 2.68 -18.91
N CYS A 23 -1.98 3.60 -19.67
CA CYS A 23 -3.04 3.31 -20.64
C CYS A 23 -2.93 4.20 -21.88
N ASP A 24 -3.70 3.87 -22.93
CA ASP A 24 -3.83 4.76 -24.08
C ASP A 24 -4.45 6.10 -23.65
N PRO A 25 -4.03 7.23 -24.26
CA PRO A 25 -4.56 8.55 -23.94
C PRO A 25 -6.08 8.63 -24.07
N ASP A 26 -6.64 7.97 -25.08
CA ASP A 26 -8.08 7.94 -25.33
C ASP A 26 -8.88 7.26 -24.21
N ASN A 27 -8.22 6.38 -23.43
CA ASN A 27 -8.82 5.61 -22.34
C ASN A 27 -8.50 6.19 -20.95
N LEU A 28 -7.80 7.33 -20.86
CA LEU A 28 -7.33 7.90 -19.60
C LEU A 28 -8.50 8.20 -18.63
N ALA A 29 -9.56 8.83 -19.14
CA ALA A 29 -10.73 9.18 -18.34
C ALA A 29 -11.46 7.95 -17.80
N GLU A 30 -11.61 6.91 -18.63
CA GLU A 30 -12.24 5.64 -18.24
C GLU A 30 -11.40 4.89 -17.21
N CYS A 31 -10.08 4.80 -17.43
CA CYS A 31 -9.16 4.17 -16.48
C CYS A 31 -9.17 4.88 -15.13
N ARG A 32 -9.17 6.21 -15.13
CA ARG A 32 -9.29 7.00 -13.90
C ARG A 32 -10.61 6.71 -13.19
N HIS A 33 -11.71 6.73 -13.92
CA HIS A 33 -13.03 6.47 -13.34
C HIS A 33 -13.12 5.08 -12.70
N ALA A 34 -12.55 4.06 -13.35
CA ALA A 34 -12.50 2.71 -12.81
C ALA A 34 -11.71 2.63 -11.49
N VAL A 35 -10.53 3.29 -11.41
CA VAL A 35 -9.74 3.35 -10.17
C VAL A 35 -10.50 4.07 -9.05
N GLU A 36 -11.15 5.18 -9.38
CA GLU A 36 -11.95 5.94 -8.42
C GLU A 36 -13.13 5.12 -7.89
N GLN A 37 -13.84 4.42 -8.79
CA GLN A 37 -14.95 3.56 -8.41
C GLN A 37 -14.48 2.44 -7.47
N CYS A 38 -13.37 1.75 -7.78
CA CYS A 38 -12.83 0.72 -6.91
C CYS A 38 -12.44 1.25 -5.52
N ALA A 39 -11.83 2.45 -5.45
CA ALA A 39 -11.48 3.07 -4.19
C ALA A 39 -12.73 3.49 -3.39
N GLU A 40 -13.75 4.04 -4.06
CA GLU A 40 -15.02 4.41 -3.43
C GLU A 40 -15.77 3.19 -2.88
N GLU A 41 -15.79 2.07 -3.61
CA GLU A 41 -16.36 0.80 -3.14
C GLU A 41 -15.65 0.28 -1.89
N LEU A 42 -14.31 0.35 -1.85
CA LEU A 42 -13.49 0.00 -0.68
C LEU A 42 -13.70 0.97 0.49
N ILE A 43 -13.97 2.25 0.23
CA ILE A 43 -14.27 3.24 1.28
C ILE A 43 -15.66 3.01 1.87
N ASP A 44 -16.63 2.63 1.05
CA ASP A 44 -18.01 2.44 1.49
C ASP A 44 -18.22 1.11 2.21
N SER A 45 -17.78 0.01 1.61
CA SER A 45 -18.01 -1.34 2.15
C SER A 45 -16.82 -1.94 2.88
N GLY A 46 -15.59 -1.48 2.60
CA GLY A 46 -14.36 -2.11 3.08
C GLY A 46 -14.03 -3.39 2.30
N PRO A 47 -12.80 -3.93 2.45
CA PRO A 47 -12.51 -5.27 1.94
C PRO A 47 -13.32 -6.33 2.70
N THR A 48 -13.62 -7.43 2.04
CA THR A 48 -14.14 -8.62 2.71
C THR A 48 -13.08 -9.23 3.65
N GLU A 49 -13.53 -10.03 4.63
CA GLU A 49 -12.58 -10.75 5.50
C GLU A 49 -11.68 -11.71 4.72
N GLU A 50 -12.20 -12.33 3.66
CA GLU A 50 -11.43 -13.23 2.79
C GLU A 50 -10.35 -12.49 2.01
N GLU A 51 -10.67 -11.33 1.42
CA GLU A 51 -9.68 -10.49 0.74
C GLU A 51 -8.60 -10.01 1.71
N LEU A 52 -8.99 -9.57 2.91
CA LEU A 52 -8.04 -9.14 3.93
C LEU A 52 -7.09 -10.28 4.33
N ASP A 53 -7.60 -11.51 4.51
CA ASP A 53 -6.79 -12.67 4.85
C ASP A 53 -5.83 -13.07 3.70
N ILE A 54 -6.31 -13.04 2.45
CA ILE A 54 -5.47 -13.31 1.27
C ILE A 54 -4.33 -12.29 1.19
N THR A 55 -4.64 -10.99 1.28
CA THR A 55 -3.63 -9.92 1.25
C THR A 55 -2.67 -10.04 2.42
N ARG A 56 -3.16 -10.35 3.62
CA ARG A 56 -2.32 -10.57 4.81
C ARG A 56 -1.33 -11.71 4.57
N ARG A 57 -1.78 -12.86 4.07
CA ARG A 57 -0.90 -14.00 3.75
C ARG A 57 0.13 -13.67 2.68
N PHE A 58 -0.26 -12.90 1.66
CA PHE A 58 0.66 -12.41 0.64
C PHE A 58 1.76 -11.53 1.23
N LEU A 59 1.40 -10.52 2.04
CA LEU A 59 2.35 -9.61 2.68
C LEU A 59 3.31 -10.34 3.65
N LYS A 60 2.79 -11.30 4.41
CA LYS A 60 3.62 -12.14 5.29
C LYS A 60 4.64 -12.96 4.50
N SER A 61 4.21 -13.56 3.38
CA SER A 61 5.08 -14.34 2.51
C SER A 61 6.18 -13.46 1.90
N ALA A 62 5.83 -12.25 1.43
CA ALA A 62 6.78 -11.28 0.90
C ALA A 62 7.83 -10.88 1.96
N LEU A 63 7.39 -10.53 3.17
CA LEU A 63 8.29 -10.16 4.29
C LEU A 63 9.27 -11.29 4.65
N MET A 64 8.79 -12.54 4.65
CA MET A 64 9.64 -13.71 4.89
C MET A 64 10.68 -13.89 3.78
N LEU A 65 10.30 -13.69 2.52
CA LEU A 65 11.24 -13.79 1.39
C LEU A 65 12.31 -12.70 1.40
N GLU A 66 11.94 -11.44 1.71
CA GLU A 66 12.89 -10.32 1.78
C GLU A 66 14.00 -10.53 2.82
N THR A 67 13.67 -11.22 3.92
CA THR A 67 14.62 -11.53 5.00
C THR A 67 15.79 -12.40 4.53
N HIS A 68 15.68 -13.08 3.37
CA HIS A 68 16.73 -13.90 2.80
C HIS A 68 17.66 -13.14 1.85
N ASN A 69 17.32 -11.89 1.49
CA ASN A 69 18.19 -11.02 0.71
C ASN A 69 18.90 -10.03 1.65
N PHE A 70 20.22 -10.16 1.75
CA PHE A 70 21.06 -9.31 2.61
C PHE A 70 20.95 -7.82 2.26
N GLU A 71 20.80 -7.46 0.98
CA GLU A 71 20.71 -6.07 0.55
C GLU A 71 19.39 -5.42 0.98
N ALA A 72 18.27 -6.06 0.69
CA ALA A 72 16.93 -5.61 1.12
C ALA A 72 16.82 -5.56 2.66
N SER A 73 17.43 -6.54 3.34
CA SER A 73 17.48 -6.57 4.80
C SER A 73 18.28 -5.40 5.38
N MET A 74 19.42 -5.03 4.78
CA MET A 74 20.21 -3.89 5.23
C MET A 74 19.50 -2.55 4.99
N GLU A 75 18.87 -2.36 3.83
CA GLU A 75 18.11 -1.14 3.53
C GLU A 75 16.95 -0.94 4.52
N ARG A 76 16.24 -2.04 4.83
CA ARG A 76 15.18 -2.03 5.83
C ARG A 76 15.70 -1.70 7.22
N LEU A 77 16.80 -2.32 7.67
CA LEU A 77 17.40 -2.03 8.98
C LEU A 77 17.85 -0.58 9.08
N ALA A 78 18.45 -0.01 8.02
CA ALA A 78 18.82 1.39 7.98
C ALA A 78 17.59 2.31 8.16
N ARG A 79 16.50 2.04 7.45
CA ARG A 79 15.24 2.79 7.60
C ARG A 79 14.65 2.67 9.01
N GLU A 80 14.63 1.47 9.59
CA GLU A 80 14.13 1.24 10.95
C GLU A 80 14.95 2.00 11.99
N ALA A 81 16.28 2.01 11.87
CA ALA A 81 17.14 2.79 12.76
C ALA A 81 16.85 4.30 12.66
N ILE A 82 16.68 4.82 11.44
CA ILE A 82 16.45 6.24 11.19
C ILE A 82 15.06 6.68 11.66
N TYR A 83 14.02 5.90 11.36
CA TYR A 83 12.63 6.31 11.58
C TYR A 83 12.05 5.86 12.91
N LEU A 84 12.45 4.70 13.42
CA LEU A 84 11.80 4.08 14.59
C LEU A 84 12.68 4.06 15.83
N ASN A 85 14.00 4.30 15.70
CA ASN A 85 14.98 4.09 16.77
C ASN A 85 14.92 2.67 17.41
N HIS A 86 14.30 1.71 16.72
CA HIS A 86 14.21 0.32 17.15
C HIS A 86 14.12 -0.59 15.92
N HIS A 87 14.50 -1.85 16.10
CA HIS A 87 14.43 -2.88 15.06
C HIS A 87 13.39 -3.93 15.44
N PRO A 88 12.15 -3.82 14.93
CA PRO A 88 11.14 -4.83 15.20
C PRO A 88 11.58 -6.16 14.59
N THR A 89 11.48 -7.21 15.41
CA THR A 89 11.70 -8.60 15.00
C THR A 89 10.70 -9.01 13.93
N LEU A 90 11.00 -10.10 13.21
CA LEU A 90 10.09 -10.65 12.23
C LEU A 90 8.74 -11.01 12.87
N ASP A 91 8.77 -11.62 14.05
CA ASP A 91 7.57 -12.04 14.78
C ASP A 91 6.69 -10.84 15.17
N GLU A 92 7.27 -9.77 15.72
CA GLU A 92 6.53 -8.53 16.05
C GLU A 92 5.86 -7.92 14.82
N LYS A 93 6.49 -8.00 13.63
CA LYS A 93 5.89 -7.53 12.39
C LYS A 93 4.74 -8.41 11.93
N LEU A 94 4.90 -9.73 12.05
CA LEU A 94 3.85 -10.69 11.70
C LEU A 94 2.63 -10.53 12.62
N GLU A 95 2.85 -10.33 13.92
CA GLU A 95 1.79 -10.04 14.89
C GLU A 95 1.07 -8.72 14.58
N ARG A 96 1.82 -7.67 14.21
CA ARG A 96 1.23 -6.40 13.77
C ARG A 96 0.40 -6.54 12.50
N LEU A 97 0.83 -7.37 11.55
CA LEU A 97 0.03 -7.69 10.36
C LEU A 97 -1.23 -8.48 10.72
N ASP A 98 -1.17 -9.34 11.74
CA ASP A 98 -2.32 -10.11 12.20
C ASP A 98 -3.38 -9.28 12.93
N ALA A 99 -2.94 -8.23 13.60
CA ALA A 99 -3.84 -7.33 14.33
C ALA A 99 -4.68 -6.44 13.40
N VAL A 100 -4.30 -6.29 12.11
CA VAL A 100 -4.99 -5.39 11.17
C VAL A 100 -6.43 -5.84 10.93
N THR A 101 -7.37 -4.94 11.15
CA THR A 101 -8.81 -5.17 10.96
C THR A 101 -9.36 -4.47 9.72
N VAL A 102 -10.50 -4.95 9.20
CA VAL A 102 -11.24 -4.30 8.10
C VAL A 102 -11.59 -2.85 8.45
N ALA A 103 -11.96 -2.59 9.70
CA ALA A 103 -12.31 -1.26 10.18
C ALA A 103 -11.13 -0.28 10.13
N GLU A 104 -9.93 -0.72 10.50
CA GLU A 104 -8.72 0.10 10.41
C GLU A 104 -8.35 0.42 8.96
N VAL A 105 -8.40 -0.59 8.07
CA VAL A 105 -8.15 -0.39 6.64
C VAL A 105 -9.11 0.64 6.06
N LYS A 106 -10.40 0.52 6.36
CA LYS A 106 -11.43 1.47 5.91
C LYS A 106 -11.20 2.88 6.45
N ALA A 107 -10.84 3.00 7.74
CA ALA A 107 -10.57 4.29 8.37
C ALA A 107 -9.36 4.99 7.75
N ILE A 108 -8.26 4.26 7.53
CA ILE A 108 -7.04 4.77 6.88
C ILE A 108 -7.34 5.19 5.44
N LEU A 109 -8.02 4.33 4.68
CA LEU A 109 -8.34 4.60 3.29
C LEU A 109 -9.23 5.84 3.15
N ASN A 110 -10.26 5.99 3.99
CA ASN A 110 -11.11 7.17 3.98
C ASN A 110 -10.29 8.44 4.27
N ALA A 111 -9.45 8.43 5.31
CA ALA A 111 -8.60 9.58 5.65
C ALA A 111 -7.63 9.96 4.52
N ALA A 112 -6.99 8.96 3.89
CA ALA A 112 -6.07 9.19 2.78
C ALA A 112 -6.80 9.71 1.52
N TRP A 113 -7.98 9.17 1.21
CA TRP A 113 -8.73 9.52 -0.01
C TRP A 113 -9.28 10.95 0.00
N GLN A 114 -9.50 11.54 1.19
CA GLN A 114 -9.87 12.95 1.30
C GLN A 114 -8.75 13.91 0.82
N GLN A 115 -7.49 13.47 0.85
CA GLN A 115 -6.33 14.27 0.47
C GLN A 115 -5.82 13.97 -0.95
N ARG A 116 -6.65 13.31 -1.78
CA ARG A 116 -6.23 12.87 -3.10
C ARG A 116 -5.91 14.05 -4.03
N SER A 117 -4.85 13.88 -4.82
CA SER A 117 -4.46 14.77 -5.89
C SER A 117 -4.19 13.95 -7.15
N TYR A 118 -4.50 14.51 -8.31
CA TYR A 118 -4.27 13.86 -9.59
C TYR A 118 -3.15 14.58 -10.34
N GLY A 119 -2.26 13.81 -10.92
CA GLY A 119 -1.19 14.30 -11.78
C GLY A 119 -1.16 13.48 -13.07
N GLU A 120 -1.11 14.17 -14.20
CA GLU A 120 -0.83 13.55 -15.49
C GLU A 120 0.65 13.81 -15.79
N LEU A 121 1.42 12.73 -15.88
CA LEU A 121 2.79 12.81 -16.37
C LEU A 121 2.71 12.85 -17.89
N SER A 122 2.65 14.06 -18.46
CA SER A 122 2.92 14.25 -19.88
C SER A 122 4.40 13.92 -20.16
N PRO A 123 4.70 13.29 -21.32
CA PRO A 123 6.08 13.04 -21.74
C PRO A 123 6.89 14.32 -21.96
#